data_AF-A0A423VP45-F1
#
_entry.id   AF-A0A423VP45-F1
#
_cell.length_a   1.000
_cell.length_b   1.000
_cell.length_c   1.000
_cell.angle_alpha   90.00
_cell.angle_beta   90.00
_cell.angle_gamma   90.00
#
_symmetry.space_group_name_H-M   'P 1'
#
loop_
_entity.id
_entity.type
_entity.pdbx_description
1 polymer ?
#
loop_
_entity_poly.entity_id
_entity_poly.type
_entity_poly.pdbx_seq_one_letter_code
_entity_poly.pdbx_strand_id
1 'polypeptide(L)'
;MHAIPGQSPRPSWLSTAKRKHTRDRHQRTIVAAVTKHKWPVTTAVISAQNLDFPGNKFTHSFTVFAFHCLGDLDTTAKQVYRTLKTGRTAAVSISIPMPHVDALHHAHWRTRGRDGPMPTVLPLEAFQEADLRRALEICTSCYIRVFKHLMHRSSYKLHEHDANLEQ
;
A
#
# COMPACT_ATOMS: atom_id res chain seq x y z
N MET A 1 14.87 5.76 35.14
CA MET A 1 14.17 5.09 34.02
C MET A 1 13.29 3.99 34.61
N HIS A 2 12.00 4.27 34.82
CA HIS A 2 11.07 3.29 35.40
C HIS A 2 10.37 2.53 34.27
N ALA A 3 10.59 1.21 34.20
CA ALA A 3 9.82 0.31 33.35
C ALA A 3 8.45 0.05 33.99
N ILE A 4 7.39 0.12 33.19
CA ILE A 4 6.03 -0.26 33.61
C ILE A 4 5.97 -1.79 33.73
N PRO A 5 5.62 -2.37 34.90
CA PRO A 5 5.52 -3.81 35.05
C PRO A 5 4.19 -4.30 34.43
N GLY A 6 4.27 -5.20 33.44
CA GLY A 6 3.07 -5.92 32.95
C GLY A 6 2.99 -6.21 31.44
N GLN A 7 3.87 -5.67 30.59
CA GLN A 7 3.90 -6.09 29.19
C GLN A 7 4.91 -7.23 28.99
N SER A 8 4.39 -8.45 28.88
CA SER A 8 5.19 -9.57 28.36
C SER A 8 5.69 -9.22 26.95
N PRO A 9 6.95 -9.55 26.61
CA PRO A 9 7.46 -9.35 25.25
C PRO A 9 6.57 -10.09 24.27
N ARG A 10 5.97 -9.35 23.31
CA ARG A 10 5.17 -10.00 22.27
C ARG A 10 6.04 -11.01 21.53
N PRO A 11 5.63 -12.28 21.44
CA PRO A 11 6.44 -13.28 20.77
C PRO A 11 6.64 -12.90 19.30
N SER A 12 7.89 -12.95 18.83
CA SER A 12 8.26 -12.57 17.45
C SER A 12 7.46 -13.36 16.39
N TRP A 13 7.06 -14.60 16.69
CA TRP A 13 6.26 -15.44 15.82
C TRP A 13 4.82 -14.96 15.59
N LEU A 14 4.22 -14.22 16.53
CA LEU A 14 2.86 -13.67 16.37
C LEU A 14 2.81 -12.62 15.25
N SER A 15 3.90 -11.88 15.06
CA SER A 15 4.02 -10.88 13.99
C SER A 15 4.10 -11.54 12.61
N THR A 16 4.92 -12.60 12.50
CA THR A 16 5.13 -13.37 11.27
C THR A 16 3.88 -14.14 10.86
N ALA A 17 3.18 -14.74 11.82
CA ALA A 17 1.94 -15.48 11.59
C ALA A 17 0.83 -14.57 11.06
N LYS A 18 0.64 -13.38 11.66
CA LYS A 18 -0.31 -12.39 11.14
C LYS A 18 0.05 -11.95 9.72
N ARG A 19 1.33 -11.69 9.44
CA ARG A 19 1.81 -11.27 8.11
C ARG A 19 1.55 -12.32 7.02
N LYS A 20 1.72 -13.61 7.34
CA LYS A 20 1.37 -14.71 6.42
C LYS A 20 -0.14 -14.83 6.21
N HIS A 21 -0.93 -14.73 7.27
CA HIS A 21 -2.39 -14.87 7.20
C HIS A 21 -3.06 -13.76 6.36
N THR A 22 -2.61 -12.51 6.46
CA THR A 22 -3.19 -11.40 5.67
C THR A 22 -2.82 -11.50 4.18
N ARG A 23 -1.62 -11.97 3.84
CA ARG A 23 -1.19 -12.21 2.46
C ARG A 23 -1.99 -13.32 1.79
N ASP A 24 -2.28 -14.39 2.53
CA ASP A 24 -3.10 -15.51 2.06
C ASP A 24 -4.56 -15.10 1.79
N ARG A 25 -5.12 -14.22 2.63
CA ARG A 25 -6.51 -13.75 2.47
C ARG A 25 -6.74 -12.96 1.16
N HIS A 26 -5.83 -12.06 0.77
CA HIS A 26 -5.97 -11.30 -0.47
C HIS A 26 -5.87 -12.20 -1.72
N GLN A 27 -4.96 -13.18 -1.71
CA GLN A 27 -4.81 -14.11 -2.82
C GLN A 27 -6.08 -14.93 -3.06
N ARG A 28 -6.71 -15.42 -2.00
CA ARG A 28 -7.93 -16.23 -2.08
C ARG A 28 -9.05 -15.49 -2.81
N THR A 29 -9.21 -14.19 -2.55
CA THR A 29 -10.23 -13.36 -3.22
C THR A 29 -9.96 -13.22 -4.71
N ILE A 30 -8.70 -13.00 -5.11
CA ILE A 30 -8.30 -12.86 -6.52
C ILE A 30 -8.49 -14.19 -7.25
N VAL A 31 -8.03 -15.30 -6.67
CA VAL A 31 -8.20 -16.65 -7.24
C VAL A 31 -9.69 -16.96 -7.44
N ALA A 32 -10.52 -16.69 -6.42
CA ALA A 32 -11.96 -16.92 -6.52
C ALA A 32 -12.61 -16.09 -7.65
N ALA A 33 -12.21 -14.83 -7.82
CA ALA A 33 -12.70 -13.99 -8.91
C ALA A 33 -12.28 -14.55 -10.28
N VAL A 34 -11.01 -14.94 -10.45
CA VAL A 34 -10.51 -15.52 -11.71
C VAL A 34 -11.27 -16.80 -12.08
N THR A 35 -11.48 -17.71 -11.12
CA THR A 35 -12.24 -18.94 -11.34
C THR A 35 -13.69 -18.64 -11.69
N LYS A 36 -14.35 -17.74 -10.96
CA LYS A 36 -15.75 -17.36 -11.20
C LYS A 36 -15.96 -16.76 -12.58
N HIS A 37 -15.07 -15.89 -13.02
CA HIS A 37 -15.18 -15.16 -14.28
C HIS A 37 -14.50 -15.86 -15.47
N LYS A 38 -13.84 -17.02 -15.24
CA LYS A 38 -13.14 -17.81 -16.25
C LYS A 38 -12.12 -16.99 -17.05
N TRP A 39 -11.42 -16.07 -16.39
CA TRP A 39 -10.41 -15.27 -17.05
C TRP A 39 -9.18 -16.12 -17.38
N PRO A 40 -8.57 -15.97 -18.58
CA PRO A 40 -7.39 -16.72 -19.00
C PRO A 40 -6.12 -16.13 -18.37
N VAL A 41 -6.08 -16.06 -17.03
CA VAL A 41 -4.99 -15.43 -16.27
C VAL A 41 -4.42 -16.38 -15.22
N THR A 42 -3.12 -16.28 -14.98
CA THR A 42 -2.44 -16.98 -13.88
C THR A 42 -2.28 -16.04 -12.69
N THR A 43 -2.49 -16.54 -11.48
CA THR A 43 -2.33 -15.76 -10.25
C THR A 43 -1.26 -16.40 -9.38
N ALA A 44 -0.45 -15.58 -8.70
CA ALA A 44 0.60 -16.04 -7.81
C ALA A 44 0.84 -15.02 -6.70
N VAL A 45 1.22 -15.51 -5.52
CA VAL A 45 1.63 -14.65 -4.39
C VAL A 45 3.11 -14.32 -4.54
N ILE A 46 3.42 -13.09 -4.97
CA ILE A 46 4.80 -12.65 -5.24
C ILE A 46 5.06 -11.32 -4.54
N SER A 47 6.28 -11.12 -4.05
CA SER A 47 6.73 -9.84 -3.49
C SER A 47 7.02 -8.84 -4.61
N ALA A 48 6.40 -7.66 -4.59
CA ALA A 48 6.70 -6.59 -5.55
C ALA A 48 8.16 -6.07 -5.45
N GLN A 49 8.82 -6.28 -4.32
CA GLN A 49 10.23 -5.95 -4.11
C GLN A 49 11.20 -7.04 -4.58
N ASN A 50 10.69 -8.26 -4.85
CA ASN A 50 11.50 -9.39 -5.27
C ASN A 50 10.70 -10.28 -6.23
N LEU A 51 10.59 -9.83 -7.48
CA LEU A 51 9.91 -10.58 -8.54
C LEU A 51 10.84 -11.69 -9.04
N ASP A 52 10.34 -12.92 -9.11
CA ASP A 52 11.04 -14.11 -9.62
C ASP A 52 11.01 -14.21 -11.16
N PHE A 53 10.33 -13.27 -11.83
CA PHE A 53 10.27 -13.25 -13.28
C PHE A 53 11.63 -12.95 -13.91
N PRO A 54 11.96 -13.56 -15.07
CA PRO A 54 13.12 -13.16 -15.86
C PRO A 54 13.00 -11.70 -16.31
N GLY A 55 14.16 -11.10 -16.64
CA GLY A 55 14.19 -9.76 -17.22
C GLY A 55 13.53 -9.72 -18.60
N ASN A 56 13.06 -8.55 -19.03
CA ASN A 56 12.45 -8.36 -20.36
C ASN A 56 11.31 -9.35 -20.69
N LYS A 57 10.49 -9.71 -19.70
CA LYS A 57 9.40 -10.67 -19.88
C LYS A 57 8.13 -10.00 -20.39
N PHE A 58 7.74 -8.88 -19.79
CA PHE A 58 6.42 -8.30 -19.98
C PHE A 58 6.41 -7.14 -20.98
N THR A 59 5.30 -7.01 -21.71
CA THR A 59 5.05 -5.85 -22.58
C THR A 59 4.31 -4.72 -21.87
N HIS A 60 3.61 -5.04 -20.78
CA HIS A 60 2.88 -4.09 -19.96
C HIS A 60 2.99 -4.52 -18.50
N SER A 61 3.13 -3.55 -17.61
CA SER A 61 3.08 -3.76 -16.16
C SER A 61 2.09 -2.78 -15.56
N PHE A 62 1.17 -3.28 -14.74
CA PHE A 62 0.18 -2.48 -14.04
C PHE A 62 0.40 -2.63 -12.54
N THR A 63 0.68 -1.52 -11.87
CA THR A 63 0.87 -1.49 -10.41
C THR A 63 -0.10 -0.48 -9.80
N VAL A 64 -1.14 -0.99 -9.13
CA VAL A 64 -2.26 -0.17 -8.66
C VAL A 64 -2.24 -0.09 -7.14
N PHE A 65 -2.09 1.12 -6.58
CA PHE A 65 -2.08 1.40 -5.13
C PHE A 65 -1.10 0.57 -4.29
N ALA A 66 -0.07 -0.01 -4.92
CA ALA A 66 0.90 -0.84 -4.22
C ALA A 66 2.01 -0.01 -3.57
N PHE A 67 2.45 1.07 -4.21
CA PHE A 67 3.58 1.88 -3.73
C PHE A 67 3.34 2.49 -2.34
N HIS A 68 2.10 2.82 -1.97
CA HIS A 68 1.75 3.26 -0.60
C HIS A 68 1.97 2.20 0.47
N CYS A 69 1.93 0.93 0.09
CA CYS A 69 2.03 -0.18 1.02
C CYS A 69 3.47 -0.69 1.15
N LEU A 70 4.41 -0.12 0.40
CA LEU A 70 5.78 -0.60 0.27
C LEU A 70 6.73 0.39 0.94
N GLY A 71 7.59 -0.12 1.83
CA GLY A 71 8.57 0.73 2.53
C GLY A 71 9.81 1.08 1.71
N ASP A 72 10.02 0.44 0.56
CA ASP A 72 11.14 0.70 -0.35
C ASP A 72 10.61 0.72 -1.79
N LEU A 73 10.47 1.94 -2.31
CA LEU A 73 9.88 2.25 -3.60
C LEU A 73 10.87 2.01 -4.73
N ASP A 74 12.14 2.35 -4.51
CA ASP A 74 13.20 2.25 -5.51
C ASP A 74 13.43 0.79 -5.89
N THR A 75 13.46 -0.10 -4.90
CA THR A 75 13.59 -1.54 -5.15
C THR A 75 12.40 -2.06 -5.96
N THR A 76 11.17 -1.64 -5.65
CA THR A 76 9.99 -2.04 -6.42
C THR A 76 10.01 -1.47 -7.84
N ALA A 77 10.36 -0.20 -8.02
CA ALA A 77 10.48 0.41 -9.34
C ALA A 77 11.53 -0.31 -10.20
N LYS A 78 12.68 -0.66 -9.62
CA LYS A 78 13.73 -1.46 -10.29
C LYS A 78 13.23 -2.84 -10.73
N GLN A 79 12.43 -3.52 -9.91
CA GLN A 79 11.85 -4.81 -10.28
C GLN A 79 10.84 -4.69 -11.42
N VAL A 80 9.98 -3.66 -11.39
CA VAL A 80 9.04 -3.38 -12.49
C VAL A 80 9.80 -3.12 -13.78
N TYR A 81 10.86 -2.29 -13.74
CA TYR A 81 11.68 -2.00 -14.90
C TYR A 81 12.40 -3.22 -15.45
N ARG A 82 13.10 -3.98 -14.59
CA ARG A 82 13.85 -5.18 -14.98
C ARG A 82 12.98 -6.18 -15.74
N THR A 83 11.73 -6.35 -15.29
CA THR A 83 10.81 -7.34 -15.85
C THR A 83 10.08 -6.87 -17.12
N LEU A 84 10.10 -5.57 -17.43
CA LEU A 84 9.56 -5.01 -18.67
C LEU A 84 10.58 -5.13 -19.81
N LYS A 85 10.10 -5.37 -21.03
CA LYS A 85 10.95 -5.25 -22.23
C LYS A 85 11.28 -3.78 -22.49
N THR A 86 12.42 -3.52 -23.12
CA THR A 86 12.80 -2.17 -23.59
C THR A 86 11.70 -1.56 -24.48
N GLY A 87 11.39 -0.28 -24.27
CA GLY A 87 10.38 0.47 -25.03
C GLY A 87 8.92 0.10 -24.70
N ARG A 88 8.68 -0.57 -23.56
CA ARG A 88 7.34 -0.97 -23.11
C ARG A 88 6.80 -0.09 -21.99
N THR A 89 5.52 -0.30 -21.69
CA THR A 89 4.74 0.61 -20.85
C THR A 89 4.53 0.05 -19.45
N ALA A 90 4.84 0.87 -18.44
CA ALA A 90 4.40 0.65 -17.07
C ALA A 90 3.31 1.68 -16.73
N ALA A 91 2.20 1.22 -16.15
CA ALA A 91 1.17 2.07 -15.61
C ALA A 91 1.15 1.91 -14.09
N VAL A 92 1.38 3.02 -13.38
CA VAL A 92 1.35 3.07 -11.92
C VAL A 92 0.29 4.07 -11.50
N SER A 93 -0.57 3.68 -10.56
CA SER A 93 -1.56 4.58 -9.97
C SER A 93 -1.33 4.75 -8.47
N ILE A 94 -1.46 6.00 -8.03
CA ILE A 94 -1.34 6.39 -6.63
C ILE A 94 -2.47 7.33 -6.19
N SER A 95 -2.83 7.30 -4.90
CA SER A 95 -3.67 8.31 -4.25
C SER A 95 -2.78 9.31 -3.50
N ILE A 96 -2.96 10.60 -3.75
CA ILE A 96 -2.21 11.66 -3.06
C ILE A 96 -3.01 12.15 -1.82
N PRO A 97 -4.25 12.65 -1.97
CA PRO A 97 -5.14 12.74 -0.82
C PRO A 97 -5.85 11.40 -0.60
N MET A 98 -5.64 10.79 0.56
CA MET A 98 -6.48 9.70 1.07
C MET A 98 -7.32 10.25 2.24
N PRO A 99 -8.57 10.70 2.01
CA PRO A 99 -9.34 11.44 3.01
C PRO A 99 -9.64 10.65 4.29
N HIS A 100 -9.53 9.32 4.24
CA HIS A 100 -9.69 8.45 5.39
C HIS A 100 -8.44 8.38 6.29
N VAL A 101 -7.27 8.82 5.82
CA VAL A 101 -6.02 8.75 6.59
C VAL A 101 -6.07 9.64 7.82
N ASP A 102 -6.62 10.85 7.70
CA ASP A 102 -6.77 11.77 8.84
C ASP A 102 -7.64 11.16 9.93
N ALA A 103 -8.78 10.59 9.56
CA ALA A 103 -9.67 9.91 10.50
C ALA A 103 -8.98 8.74 11.21
N LEU A 104 -8.15 7.98 10.47
CA LEU A 104 -7.35 6.89 11.04
C LEU A 104 -6.23 7.40 11.96
N HIS A 105 -5.57 8.53 11.65
CA HIS A 105 -4.61 9.18 12.54
C HIS A 105 -5.26 9.60 13.85
N HIS A 106 -6.43 10.27 13.76
CA HIS A 106 -7.19 10.67 14.94
C HIS A 106 -7.63 9.47 15.79
N ALA A 107 -8.14 8.41 15.17
CA ALA A 107 -8.52 7.19 15.88
C ALA A 107 -7.31 6.49 16.52
N HIS A 108 -6.16 6.45 15.84
CA HIS A 108 -4.93 5.89 16.37
C HIS A 108 -4.47 6.66 17.61
N TRP A 109 -4.37 7.99 17.54
CA TRP A 109 -3.93 8.80 18.66
C TRP A 109 -4.88 8.73 19.85
N ARG A 110 -6.20 8.66 19.62
CA ARG A 110 -7.19 8.48 20.70
C ARG A 110 -7.06 7.14 21.40
N THR A 111 -6.69 6.08 20.69
CA THR A 111 -6.66 4.71 21.24
C THR A 111 -5.28 4.26 21.71
N ARG A 112 -4.20 4.87 21.21
CA ARG A 112 -2.82 4.44 21.46
C ARG A 112 -1.88 5.55 21.92
N GLY A 113 -2.38 6.78 22.04
CA GLY A 113 -1.58 7.95 22.33
C GLY A 113 -0.77 8.45 21.13
N ARG A 114 -0.19 9.64 21.26
CA ARG A 114 0.70 10.21 20.22
C ARG A 114 2.08 9.55 20.18
N ASP A 115 2.49 8.94 21.29
CA ASP A 115 3.77 8.22 21.40
C ASP A 115 3.71 6.79 20.85
N GLY A 116 2.51 6.32 20.49
CA GLY A 116 2.32 5.01 19.87
C GLY A 116 2.95 4.94 18.47
N PRO A 117 3.61 3.83 18.09
CA PRO A 117 4.19 3.71 16.76
C PRO A 117 3.09 3.66 15.70
N MET A 118 3.18 4.58 14.73
CA MET A 118 2.26 4.64 13.62
C MET A 118 2.42 3.39 12.73
N PRO A 119 1.33 2.71 12.33
CA PRO A 119 1.43 1.58 11.42
C PRO A 119 2.02 2.00 10.07
N THR A 120 2.87 1.17 9.47
CA THR A 120 3.49 1.45 8.15
C THR A 120 2.48 1.76 7.04
N VAL A 121 1.27 1.19 7.13
CA VAL A 121 0.19 1.42 6.16
C VAL A 121 -0.53 2.77 6.35
N LEU A 122 -0.17 3.51 7.39
CA LEU A 122 -0.74 4.81 7.72
C LEU A 122 0.40 5.82 7.90
N PRO A 123 1.11 6.17 6.82
CA PRO A 123 2.22 7.10 6.91
C PRO A 123 1.72 8.50 7.33
N LEU A 124 2.48 9.13 8.22
CA LEU A 124 2.21 10.51 8.67
C LEU A 124 2.36 11.51 7.52
N GLU A 125 3.29 11.22 6.61
CA GLU A 125 3.51 12.01 5.40
C GLU A 125 2.73 11.41 4.24
N ALA A 126 1.95 12.25 3.58
CA ALA A 126 1.24 11.84 2.37
C ALA A 126 2.24 11.53 1.26
N PHE A 127 2.04 10.41 0.59
CA PHE A 127 2.82 10.02 -0.57
C PHE A 127 2.69 11.07 -1.68
N GLN A 128 3.81 11.62 -2.15
CA GLN A 128 3.80 12.66 -3.17
C GLN A 128 4.04 12.10 -4.57
N GLU A 129 3.55 12.83 -5.58
CA GLU A 129 3.86 12.54 -6.97
C GLU A 129 5.37 12.59 -7.24
N ALA A 130 6.10 13.50 -6.57
CA ALA A 130 7.54 13.64 -6.71
C ALA A 130 8.31 12.39 -6.27
N ASP A 131 7.87 11.72 -5.20
CA ASP A 131 8.50 10.49 -4.71
C ASP A 131 8.35 9.37 -5.74
N LEU A 132 7.16 9.25 -6.33
CA LEU A 132 6.90 8.31 -7.41
C LEU A 132 7.75 8.63 -8.64
N ARG A 133 7.79 9.89 -9.07
CA ARG A 133 8.58 10.30 -10.23
C ARG A 133 10.06 10.00 -10.02
N ARG A 134 10.62 10.32 -8.86
CA ARG A 134 12.02 10.04 -8.53
C ARG A 134 12.33 8.54 -8.56
N ALA A 135 11.49 7.71 -7.93
CA ALA A 135 11.67 6.26 -7.93
C ALA A 135 11.65 5.68 -9.37
N LEU A 136 10.88 6.31 -10.26
CA LEU A 136 10.71 5.90 -11.64
C LEU A 136 11.71 6.54 -12.61
N GLU A 137 12.33 7.67 -12.28
CA GLU A 137 13.35 8.35 -13.09
C GLU A 137 14.64 7.51 -13.23
N ILE A 138 14.87 6.58 -12.31
CA ILE A 138 15.89 5.53 -12.43
C ILE A 138 15.69 4.72 -13.74
N CYS A 139 14.48 4.73 -14.29
CA CYS A 139 14.06 3.96 -15.46
C CYS A 139 13.93 4.86 -16.70
N THR A 140 15.05 5.45 -17.15
CA THR A 140 15.11 6.46 -18.24
C THR A 140 14.54 6.01 -19.59
N SER A 141 14.32 4.71 -19.82
CA SER A 141 13.79 4.17 -21.07
C SER A 141 12.29 3.81 -21.03
N CYS A 142 11.60 3.94 -19.89
CA CYS A 142 10.19 3.57 -19.77
C CYS A 142 9.27 4.78 -19.90
N TYR A 143 8.26 4.67 -20.76
CA TYR A 143 7.19 5.65 -20.82
C TYR A 143 6.24 5.42 -19.64
N ILE A 144 6.34 6.29 -18.63
CA ILE A 144 5.53 6.17 -17.42
C ILE A 144 4.57 7.36 -17.33
N ARG A 145 3.27 7.05 -17.35
CA ARG A 145 2.22 8.04 -17.09
C ARG A 145 1.78 7.94 -15.64
N VAL A 146 1.97 9.04 -14.90
CA VAL A 146 1.36 9.23 -13.59
C VAL A 146 -0.04 9.78 -13.81
N PHE A 147 -1.05 8.99 -13.43
CA PHE A 147 -2.44 9.44 -13.44
C PHE A 147 -2.79 10.01 -12.06
N LYS A 148 -2.93 11.33 -11.98
CA LYS A 148 -3.49 11.99 -10.80
C LYS A 148 -5.00 11.91 -10.86
N HIS A 149 -5.59 10.96 -10.13
CA HIS A 149 -7.03 10.95 -9.92
C HIS A 149 -7.36 11.77 -8.67
N LEU A 150 -7.85 13.00 -8.86
CA LEU A 150 -8.45 13.76 -7.77
C LEU A 150 -9.79 13.09 -7.42
N MET A 151 -9.82 12.40 -6.29
CA MET A 151 -11.08 12.00 -5.65
C MET A 151 -11.77 13.30 -5.22
N HIS A 152 -12.70 13.79 -6.04
CA HIS A 152 -13.51 14.97 -5.70
C HIS A 152 -14.31 14.65 -4.43
N ARG A 153 -14.21 15.52 -3.41
CA ARG A 153 -15.00 15.42 -2.18
C ARG A 153 -16.48 15.52 -2.56
N SER A 154 -17.18 14.40 -2.63
CA SER A 154 -18.63 14.42 -2.36
C SER A 154 -18.77 14.47 -0.84
N SER A 155 -19.26 15.59 -0.34
CA SER A 155 -19.39 15.92 1.07
C SER A 155 -20.21 14.87 1.83
N TYR A 156 -19.55 13.97 2.56
CA TYR A 156 -20.21 13.28 3.66
C TYR A 156 -20.37 14.27 4.80
N LYS A 157 -21.55 14.93 4.88
CA LYS A 157 -22.00 15.57 6.13
C LYS A 157 -22.25 14.45 7.13
N LEU A 158 -21.26 14.16 7.97
CA LEU A 158 -21.51 13.49 9.24
C LEU A 158 -22.36 14.45 10.07
N HIS A 159 -23.65 14.12 10.24
CA HIS A 159 -24.45 14.73 11.29
C HIS A 159 -23.83 14.30 12.62
N GLU A 160 -23.11 15.22 13.26
CA GLU A 160 -22.85 15.14 14.70
C GLU A 160 -24.20 15.17 15.39
N HIS A 161 -24.59 14.04 15.96
CA HIS A 161 -25.67 13.98 16.93
C HIS A 161 -25.01 14.19 18.29
N ASP A 162 -25.37 15.29 18.95
CA ASP A 162 -24.88 15.73 20.24
C ASP A 162 -24.91 14.59 21.27
N ALA A 163 -23.73 14.19 21.73
CA ALA A 163 -23.56 13.47 22.98
C ALA A 163 -23.15 14.50 24.04
N ASN A 164 -24.14 15.22 24.57
CA ASN A 164 -24.01 15.93 25.83
C ASN A 164 -23.86 14.90 26.95
N LEU A 165 -22.64 14.77 27.47
CA LEU A 165 -22.36 14.18 28.77
C LEU A 165 -21.71 15.26 29.64
N GLU A 166 -22.47 15.65 30.66
CA GLU A 166 -22.09 16.26 31.93
C GLU A 166 -21.50 17.68 31.95
N GLN A 167 -22.34 18.64 32.36
CA GLN A 167 -22.23 19.31 33.68
C GLN A 167 -23.57 19.89 34.12
#